data_AF-A0A7J9D0G8-F1
#
_entry.id   AF-A0A7J9D0G8-F1
#
_cell.length_a   1.000
_cell.length_b   1.000
_cell.length_c   1.000
_cell.angle_alpha   90.00
_cell.angle_beta   90.00
_cell.angle_gamma   90.00
#
_symmetry.space_group_name_H-M   'P 1'
#
loop_
_entity.id
_entity.type
_entity.pdbx_description
1 polymer ?
#
loop_
_entity_poly.entity_id
_entity_poly.type
_entity_poly.pdbx_seq_one_letter_code
_entity_poly.pdbx_strand_id
1 'polypeptide(L)'
;MLFKDGKHFKSRIRASYSPVAKCLQIKMFQDKHHCSVSFKNKMVTSAMIAQHFEATIKDHLKMKLRETQRRCASKMYVNVTIHYCYRVKKIVKEKMAGNHKEKHNKNGYSKGDSRLRS
;
A
#
# COMPACT_ATOMS: atom_id res chain seq x y z
N MET A 1 -4.61 -26.46 4.69
CA MET A 1 -4.68 -25.29 3.81
C MET A 1 -3.49 -25.34 2.85
N LEU A 2 -3.76 -25.57 1.56
CA LEU A 2 -2.75 -25.69 0.51
C LEU A 2 -2.50 -24.30 -0.09
N PHE A 3 -1.32 -23.72 0.14
CA PHE A 3 -0.90 -22.50 -0.57
C PHE A 3 -0.45 -22.91 -1.97
N LYS A 4 -1.23 -22.53 -2.99
CA LYS A 4 -1.13 -22.93 -4.40
C LYS A 4 -0.19 -22.07 -5.26
N ASP A 5 0.81 -21.42 -4.66
CA ASP A 5 1.77 -20.63 -5.43
C ASP A 5 3.14 -21.30 -5.34
N GLY A 6 3.62 -21.83 -6.48
CA GLY A 6 4.89 -22.54 -6.68
C GLY A 6 6.16 -21.73 -6.43
N LYS A 7 6.20 -20.93 -5.37
CA LYS A 7 7.43 -20.42 -4.78
C LYS A 7 7.84 -21.41 -3.71
N HIS A 8 8.98 -22.08 -3.90
CA HIS A 8 9.66 -22.84 -2.85
C HIS A 8 10.07 -21.88 -1.71
N PHE A 9 9.12 -21.54 -0.83
CA PHE A 9 9.46 -20.96 0.45
C PHE A 9 10.07 -22.09 1.26
N LYS A 10 11.40 -22.10 1.37
CA LYS A 10 12.14 -23.03 2.24
C LYS A 10 11.65 -22.79 3.66
N SER A 11 10.72 -23.62 4.13
CA SER A 11 10.03 -23.42 5.41
C SER A 11 11.02 -23.57 6.56
N ARG A 12 11.06 -22.59 7.47
CA ARG A 12 11.92 -22.60 8.67
C ARG A 12 11.64 -23.82 9.56
N ILE A 13 10.36 -24.17 9.68
CA ILE A 13 9.88 -25.27 10.50
C ILE A 13 8.97 -26.15 9.64
N ARG A 14 9.29 -27.45 9.58
CA ARG A 14 8.38 -28.47 9.05
C ARG A 14 7.94 -29.33 10.21
N ALA A 15 6.65 -29.33 10.50
CA ALA A 15 6.05 -30.19 11.51
C ALA A 15 4.92 -31.02 10.91
N SER A 16 4.70 -32.20 11.47
CA SER A 16 3.57 -33.06 11.12
C SER A 16 3.04 -33.76 12.35
N TYR A 17 1.74 -34.04 12.37
CA TYR A 17 1.13 -34.77 13.46
C TYR A 17 1.63 -36.22 13.48
N SER A 18 2.02 -36.70 14.66
CA SER A 18 2.37 -38.11 14.91
C SER A 18 1.20 -38.78 15.61
N PRO A 19 0.52 -39.74 14.98
CA PRO A 19 -0.58 -40.47 15.62
C PRO A 19 -0.12 -41.26 16.85
N VAL A 20 1.13 -41.75 16.83
CA VAL A 20 1.73 -42.55 17.91
C VAL A 20 1.96 -41.70 19.15
N ALA A 21 2.62 -40.55 18.98
CA ALA A 21 2.90 -39.64 20.08
C ALA A 21 1.71 -38.72 20.43
N LYS A 22 0.62 -38.80 19.66
CA LYS A 22 -0.57 -37.94 19.74
C LYS A 22 -0.23 -36.44 19.82
N CYS A 23 0.81 -36.01 19.10
CA CYS A 23 1.31 -34.64 19.16
C CYS A 23 1.89 -34.16 17.81
N LEU A 24 2.03 -32.85 17.68
CA LEU A 24 2.68 -32.22 16.52
C LEU A 24 4.20 -32.30 16.68
N GLN A 25 4.87 -33.09 15.84
CA GLN A 25 6.32 -33.26 15.89
C GLN A 25 7.01 -32.40 14.83
N ILE A 26 8.02 -31.64 15.27
CA ILE A 26 8.90 -30.89 14.38
C ILE A 26 9.87 -31.88 13.72
N LYS A 27 9.74 -32.05 12.41
CA LYS A 27 10.60 -32.93 11.60
C LYS A 27 11.82 -32.22 11.05
N MET A 28 11.74 -30.91 10.84
CA MET A 28 12.87 -30.10 10.39
C MET A 28 12.80 -28.72 11.01
N PHE A 29 13.96 -28.24 11.47
CA PHE A 29 14.18 -26.88 11.92
C PHE A 29 15.43 -26.34 11.22
N GLN A 30 15.26 -25.29 10.41
CA GLN A 30 16.37 -24.57 9.79
C GLN A 30 16.62 -23.29 10.59
N ASP A 31 17.66 -23.30 11.41
CA ASP A 31 18.01 -22.14 12.24
C ASP A 31 18.50 -20.96 11.39
N LYS A 32 19.42 -21.24 10.45
CA LYS A 32 19.91 -20.25 9.49
C LYS A 32 18.92 -20.07 8.34
N HIS A 33 18.24 -18.93 8.31
CA HIS A 33 17.33 -18.55 7.25
C HIS A 33 17.34 -17.03 7.04
N HIS A 34 17.33 -16.58 5.79
CA HIS A 34 17.24 -15.16 5.43
C HIS A 34 15.78 -14.72 5.27
N CYS A 35 14.89 -15.05 6.21
CA CYS A 35 13.55 -14.49 6.15
C CYS A 35 13.62 -13.00 6.42
N SER A 36 13.19 -12.19 5.46
CA SER A 36 12.96 -10.77 5.68
C SER A 36 11.93 -10.62 6.80
N VAL A 37 12.32 -10.00 7.90
CA VAL A 37 11.38 -9.63 8.96
C VAL A 37 10.46 -8.55 8.40
N SER A 38 9.19 -8.91 8.16
CA SER A 38 8.17 -7.95 7.74
C SER A 38 7.26 -7.67 8.93
N PHE A 39 7.38 -6.47 9.50
CA PHE A 39 6.45 -6.02 10.52
C PHE A 39 5.17 -5.53 9.82
N LYS A 40 4.04 -6.17 10.11
CA LYS A 40 2.73 -5.64 9.71
C LYS A 40 2.36 -4.52 10.68
N ASN A 41 2.78 -3.29 10.37
CA ASN A 41 2.34 -2.13 11.13
C ASN A 41 0.88 -1.80 10.76
N LYS A 42 -0.07 -2.18 11.62
CA LYS A 42 -1.51 -1.91 11.42
C LYS A 42 -1.86 -0.42 11.44
N MET A 43 -1.03 0.41 12.08
CA MET A 43 -1.24 1.86 12.17
C MET A 43 -0.91 2.58 10.88
N VAL A 44 -0.03 2.01 10.03
CA VAL A 44 0.40 2.66 8.80
C VAL A 44 -0.42 2.10 7.63
N THR A 45 -1.48 2.82 7.29
CA THR A 45 -2.34 2.48 6.16
C THR A 45 -1.85 3.16 4.88
N SER A 46 -2.20 2.58 3.72
CA SER A 46 -1.87 3.17 2.42
C SER A 46 -2.54 4.53 2.21
N ALA A 47 -3.69 4.78 2.85
CA ALA A 47 -4.38 6.06 2.80
C ALA A 47 -3.59 7.15 3.54
N MET A 48 -3.05 6.85 4.72
CA MET A 48 -2.24 7.80 5.50
C MET A 48 -0.96 8.19 4.75
N ILE A 49 -0.25 7.21 4.17
CA ILE A 49 0.94 7.49 3.36
C ILE A 49 0.55 8.33 2.13
N ALA A 50 -0.57 8.01 1.48
CA ALA A 50 -1.04 8.76 0.31
C ALA A 50 -1.36 10.22 0.63
N GLN A 51 -1.95 10.51 1.79
CA GLN A 51 -2.17 11.88 2.26
C GLN A 51 -0.84 12.59 2.55
N HIS A 52 0.08 11.94 3.28
CA HIS A 52 1.34 12.55 3.67
C HIS A 52 2.26 12.86 2.47
N PHE A 53 2.26 11.99 1.45
CA PHE A 53 3.06 12.17 0.24
C PHE A 53 2.27 12.72 -0.94
N GLU A 54 1.06 13.24 -0.72
CA GLU A 54 0.17 13.65 -1.81
C GLU A 54 0.84 14.64 -2.75
N ALA A 55 1.32 15.77 -2.22
CA ALA A 55 2.02 16.82 -2.98
C ALA A 55 3.25 16.28 -3.73
N THR A 56 4.11 15.52 -3.03
CA THR A 56 5.32 14.94 -3.61
C THR A 56 5.03 13.97 -4.76
N ILE A 57 3.93 13.22 -4.69
CA ILE A 57 3.51 12.32 -5.76
C ILE A 57 2.86 13.11 -6.91
N LYS A 58 2.18 14.23 -6.64
CA LYS A 58 1.64 15.14 -7.66
C LYS A 58 2.74 15.75 -8.52
N ASP A 59 3.76 16.30 -7.87
CA ASP A 59 4.86 16.98 -8.57
C ASP A 59 5.70 16.00 -9.42
N HIS A 60 5.72 14.72 -9.03
CA HIS A 60 6.55 13.69 -9.64
C HIS A 60 5.78 12.40 -9.94
N LEU A 61 4.76 12.50 -10.79
CA LEU A 61 3.93 11.34 -11.20
C LEU A 61 4.73 10.20 -11.85
N LYS A 62 5.86 10.52 -12.51
CA LYS A 62 6.77 9.55 -13.16
C LYS A 62 7.81 8.93 -12.22
N MET A 63 7.81 9.28 -10.93
CA MET A 63 8.78 8.74 -9.97
C MET A 63 8.72 7.21 -9.92
N LYS A 64 9.87 6.54 -9.74
CA LYS A 64 9.92 5.06 -9.60
C LYS A 64 9.34 4.62 -8.25
N LEU A 65 8.74 3.43 -8.19
CA LEU A 65 8.16 2.88 -6.94
C LEU A 65 9.21 2.69 -5.83
N ARG A 66 10.42 2.23 -6.20
CA ARG A 66 11.55 2.09 -5.26
C ARG A 66 11.95 3.40 -4.61
N GLU A 67 11.79 4.52 -5.31
CA GLU A 67 12.11 5.82 -4.75
C GLU A 67 11.04 6.30 -3.78
N THR A 68 9.77 6.06 -4.10
CA THR A 68 8.66 6.27 -3.14
C THR A 68 8.87 5.44 -1.88
N GLN A 69 9.32 4.19 -2.01
CA GLN A 69 9.67 3.34 -0.88
C GLN A 69 10.81 3.94 -0.04
N ARG A 70 11.91 4.38 -0.68
CA ARG A 70 13.01 5.05 0.04
C ARG A 70 12.52 6.29 0.79
N ARG A 71 11.68 7.12 0.18
CA ARG A 71 11.12 8.32 0.82
C ARG A 71 10.22 7.97 2.02
N CYS A 72 9.44 6.89 1.94
CA CYS A 72 8.66 6.39 3.08
C CYS A 72 9.56 5.94 4.23
N ALA A 73 10.64 5.22 3.91
CA ALA A 73 11.62 4.79 4.91
C ALA A 73 12.37 5.97 5.54
N SER A 74 12.75 6.99 4.76
CA SER A 74 13.51 8.14 5.28
C SER A 74 12.65 9.16 6.03
N LYS A 75 11.42 9.44 5.59
CA LYS A 75 10.58 10.50 6.20
C LYS A 75 9.65 10.00 7.30
N MET A 76 9.12 8.80 7.15
CA MET A 76 8.17 8.23 8.13
C MET A 76 8.79 7.13 8.98
N TYR A 77 10.04 6.73 8.69
CA TYR A 77 10.71 5.60 9.36
C TYR A 77 9.92 4.27 9.24
N VAL A 78 9.15 4.12 8.15
CA VAL A 78 8.36 2.91 7.88
C VAL A 78 8.94 2.15 6.70
N ASN A 79 9.27 0.87 6.92
CA ASN A 79 9.63 -0.03 5.84
C ASN A 79 8.37 -0.56 5.15
N VAL A 80 8.05 -0.01 3.98
CA VAL A 80 6.87 -0.39 3.19
C VAL A 80 7.26 -1.32 2.05
N THR A 81 6.37 -2.24 1.68
CA THR A 81 6.58 -3.10 0.50
C THR A 81 6.33 -2.32 -0.80
N ILE A 82 6.90 -2.78 -1.91
CA ILE A 82 6.66 -2.19 -3.24
C ILE A 82 5.17 -2.18 -3.61
N HIS A 83 4.44 -3.25 -3.27
CA HIS A 83 3.00 -3.32 -3.50
C HIS A 83 2.25 -2.21 -2.76
N TYR A 84 2.67 -1.87 -1.54
CA TYR A 84 2.10 -0.76 -0.78
C TYR A 84 2.31 0.59 -1.50
N CYS A 85 3.52 0.82 -2.01
CA CYS A 85 3.84 2.03 -2.79
C CYS A 85 3.00 2.14 -4.07
N TYR A 86 2.70 1.02 -4.73
CA TYR A 86 1.81 1.00 -5.88
C TYR A 86 0.39 1.43 -5.50
N ARG A 87 -0.17 0.89 -4.41
CA ARG A 87 -1.51 1.30 -3.92
C ARG A 87 -1.56 2.78 -3.56
N VAL A 88 -0.53 3.27 -2.87
CA VAL A 88 -0.40 4.70 -2.53
C VAL A 88 -0.47 5.58 -3.77
N LYS A 89 0.31 5.26 -4.82
CA LYS A 89 0.27 6.01 -6.08
C LYS A 89 -1.07 5.91 -6.78
N LYS A 90 -1.71 4.75 -6.76
CA LYS A 90 -3.05 4.55 -7.34
C LYS A 90 -4.08 5.47 -6.67
N ILE A 91 -4.10 5.52 -5.34
CA ILE A 91 -5.00 6.40 -4.56
C ILE A 91 -4.80 7.87 -4.93
N VAL A 92 -3.55 8.35 -5.00
CA VAL A 92 -3.27 9.75 -5.36
C VAL A 92 -3.71 10.07 -6.79
N LYS A 93 -3.47 9.16 -7.75
CA LYS A 93 -3.92 9.33 -9.14
C LYS A 93 -5.44 9.36 -9.26
N GLU A 94 -6.14 8.47 -8.57
CA GLU A 94 -7.60 8.43 -8.54
C GLU A 94 -8.19 9.71 -7.94
N LYS A 95 -7.60 10.24 -6.86
CA LYS A 95 -7.97 11.54 -6.29
C LYS A 95 -7.81 12.70 -7.27
N MET A 96 -6.72 12.73 -8.05
CA MET A 96 -6.54 13.76 -9.08
C MET A 96 -7.59 13.68 -10.18
N ALA A 97 -7.89 12.47 -10.65
CA ALA A 97 -8.90 12.25 -11.69
C ALA A 97 -10.30 12.63 -11.19
N GLY A 98 -10.63 12.35 -9.92
CA GLY A 98 -11.87 12.76 -9.28
C GLY A 98 -11.99 14.28 -9.16
N ASN A 99 -10.94 14.96 -8.69
CA ASN A 99 -10.93 16.42 -8.56
C ASN A 99 -11.09 17.16 -9.91
N HIS A 100 -10.63 16.57 -11.01
CA HIS A 100 -10.83 17.16 -12.34
C HIS A 100 -12.31 17.12 -12.76
N LYS A 101 -13.04 16.04 -12.46
CA LYS A 101 -14.48 15.94 -12.75
C LYS A 101 -15.30 16.94 -11.93
N GLU A 102 -14.93 17.20 -10.68
CA GLU A 102 -15.68 18.09 -9.80
C GLU A 102 -15.49 19.59 -10.15
N LYS A 103 -14.31 19.97 -10.67
CA LYS A 103 -14.04 21.35 -11.11
C LYS A 103 -14.75 21.73 -12.41
N HIS A 104 -15.02 20.77 -13.30
CA HIS A 104 -15.82 21.02 -14.51
C HIS A 104 -17.32 21.19 -14.26
N ASN A 105 -17.81 20.86 -13.05
CA ASN A 105 -19.23 21.02 -12.69
C ASN A 105 -19.54 22.34 -11.94
N LYS A 106 -18.54 23.18 -11.63
CA LYS A 106 -18.74 24.43 -10.86
C LYS A 106 -18.53 25.71 -11.66
N ASN A 107 -18.20 25.62 -12.96
CA ASN A 107 -17.98 26.79 -13.83
C ASN A 107 -19.12 27.07 -14.81
N GLY A 108 -20.34 26.57 -14.53
CA GLY A 108 -21.44 26.56 -15.47
C GLY A 108 -22.69 27.38 -15.11
N TYR A 109 -22.69 28.28 -14.12
CA TYR A 109 -23.85 29.18 -13.91
C TYR A 109 -23.45 30.52 -13.27
N SER A 110 -23.32 31.55 -14.11
CA SER A 110 -23.58 32.94 -13.74
C SER A 110 -23.98 33.72 -15.00
N LYS A 111 -25.22 33.50 -15.46
CA LYS A 111 -25.88 34.40 -16.42
C LYS A 111 -26.65 35.40 -15.57
N GLY A 112 -26.27 36.68 -15.66
CA GLY A 112 -26.85 37.76 -14.89
C GLY A 112 -28.31 38.00 -15.25
N ASP A 113 -29.07 38.47 -14.26
CA ASP A 113 -30.31 39.18 -14.48
C ASP A 113 -30.38 40.36 -13.50
N SER A 114 -30.17 41.55 -14.03
CA SER A 114 -30.36 42.82 -13.34
C SER A 114 -31.36 43.67 -14.13
N ARG A 115 -32.65 43.44 -13.89
CA ARG A 115 -33.82 44.27 -14.21
C ARG A 115 -34.91 43.82 -13.22
N LEU A 116 -35.58 44.63 -12.39
CA LEU A 116 -35.88 46.05 -12.40
C LEU A 116 -35.93 46.59 -10.95
N ARG A 117 -35.51 47.86 -10.81
CA ARG A 117 -35.94 48.76 -9.72
C ARG A 117 -37.43 49.08 -9.91
N SER A 118 -38.12 49.22 -8.78
CA SER A 118 -39.43 49.85 -8.59
C SER A 118 -39.52 51.24 -9.22
#